data_AF-A0A4Q5K9B9-F1
#
_entry.id   AF-A0A4Q5K9B9-F1
#
_cell.length_a   1.000
_cell.length_b   1.000
_cell.length_c   1.000
_cell.angle_alpha   90.00
_cell.angle_beta   90.00
_cell.angle_gamma   90.00
#
_symmetry.space_group_name_H-M   'P 1'
#
loop_
_entity.id
_entity.type
_entity.pdbx_description
1 polymer ?
#
loop_
_entity_poly.entity_id
_entity_poly.type
_entity_poly.pdbx_seq_one_letter_code
_entity_poly.pdbx_strand_id
1 'polypeptide(L)'
;GNNFAPGQIAQMVKPIEYVLSAENIETSNGGAEIEDDAAYAYRIYLSPSKFSTCGPYDAYEFFALSANSSIKSVSVTNPSPNRIDISAILEDGSLPNQAIKDQIKAECTGEKRVPMGDLVEIIDVIDVTATVTYTLYIFSDYTALADQIKASAQSAIQKVIDNWKTQHGRDIVPAALSSLAQNMEGVYYVESTMNDKDGNPITTTKALSKDQRPIITITDFSFVITNEQSQVNETLK
;
A
#
# COMPACT_ATOMS: atom_id res chain seq x y z
N GLY A 1 -4.91 1.06 15.11
CA GLY A 1 -5.94 1.84 15.83
C GLY A 1 -7.24 1.10 15.70
N ASN A 2 -8.19 1.27 16.62
CA ASN A 2 -9.33 0.34 16.73
C ASN A 2 -10.63 0.85 16.06
N ASN A 3 -10.55 1.91 15.25
CA ASN A 3 -11.64 2.48 14.46
C ASN A 3 -12.90 2.85 15.25
N PHE A 4 -12.74 3.20 16.53
CA PHE A 4 -13.85 3.71 17.34
C PHE A 4 -14.35 5.04 16.79
N ALA A 5 -15.62 5.13 16.44
CA ALA A 5 -16.27 6.34 15.95
C ALA A 5 -16.26 7.46 17.02
N PRO A 6 -16.48 8.74 16.62
CA PRO A 6 -16.65 9.83 17.56
C PRO A 6 -17.70 9.50 18.63
N GLY A 7 -17.41 9.82 19.89
CA GLY A 7 -18.28 9.54 21.03
C GLY A 7 -18.22 8.11 21.58
N GLN A 8 -17.48 7.18 20.97
CA GLN A 8 -17.39 5.79 21.47
C GLN A 8 -16.38 5.63 22.62
N ILE A 9 -15.35 6.47 22.68
CA ILE A 9 -14.40 6.54 23.80
C ILE A 9 -14.90 7.62 24.76
N ALA A 10 -15.92 7.31 25.54
CA ALA A 10 -16.61 8.28 26.41
C ALA A 10 -16.52 7.98 27.92
N GLN A 11 -15.88 6.87 28.31
CA GLN A 11 -15.81 6.45 29.72
C GLN A 11 -14.48 6.86 30.36
N MET A 12 -14.53 7.73 31.37
CA MET A 12 -13.38 8.06 32.20
C MET A 12 -13.14 6.97 33.26
N VAL A 13 -11.96 6.36 33.25
CA VAL A 13 -11.57 5.34 34.26
C VAL A 13 -11.37 5.98 35.64
N LYS A 14 -10.79 7.18 35.68
CA LYS A 14 -10.61 7.97 36.90
C LYS A 14 -11.35 9.30 36.74
N PRO A 15 -12.37 9.58 37.57
CA PRO A 15 -13.07 10.87 37.54
C PRO A 15 -12.12 12.02 37.87
N ILE A 16 -12.28 13.14 37.17
CA ILE A 16 -11.57 14.40 37.42
C ILE A 16 -12.59 15.40 37.98
N GLU A 17 -12.23 16.08 39.06
CA GLU A 17 -13.09 17.09 39.67
C GLU A 17 -13.39 18.22 38.68
N TYR A 18 -14.64 18.68 38.63
CA TYR A 18 -15.16 19.68 37.67
C TYR A 18 -15.21 19.25 36.19
N VAL A 19 -14.95 17.98 35.85
CA VAL A 19 -15.12 17.45 34.48
C VAL A 19 -16.36 16.55 34.43
N LEU A 20 -17.37 16.96 33.65
CA LEU A 20 -18.64 16.21 33.53
C LEU A 20 -18.52 15.00 32.60
N SER A 21 -17.86 15.16 31.45
CA SER A 21 -17.65 14.12 30.46
C SER A 21 -16.41 14.41 29.63
N ALA A 22 -15.88 13.37 28.98
CA ALA A 22 -14.83 13.47 27.99
C ALA A 22 -15.12 12.42 26.91
N GLU A 23 -15.00 12.81 25.64
CA GLU A 23 -15.20 11.90 24.52
C GLU A 23 -14.21 12.17 23.38
N ASN A 24 -13.94 11.16 22.55
CA ASN A 24 -13.20 11.37 21.32
C ASN A 24 -14.07 12.10 20.29
N ILE A 25 -13.51 13.15 19.68
CA ILE A 25 -14.18 13.96 18.66
C ILE A 25 -13.93 13.47 17.22
N GLU A 26 -12.96 12.57 17.04
CA GLU A 26 -12.61 11.95 15.76
C GLU A 26 -12.59 10.43 15.88
N THR A 27 -12.73 9.74 14.74
CA THR A 27 -12.56 8.29 14.69
C THR A 27 -11.15 7.90 15.15
N SER A 28 -11.05 7.00 16.11
CA SER A 28 -9.77 6.45 16.59
C SER A 28 -9.06 5.71 15.45
N ASN A 29 -8.04 6.33 14.90
CA ASN A 29 -7.15 5.74 13.92
C ASN A 29 -5.70 5.82 14.43
N GLY A 30 -4.74 5.16 13.77
CA GLY A 30 -3.33 5.31 14.12
C GLY A 30 -2.84 4.45 15.30
N GLY A 31 -2.64 3.16 15.05
CA GLY A 31 -1.87 2.28 15.93
C GLY A 31 -1.51 1.00 15.18
N ALA A 32 -0.38 0.40 15.50
CA ALA A 32 0.10 -0.83 14.88
C ALA A 32 0.25 -1.94 15.93
N GLU A 33 0.23 -3.19 15.45
CA GLU A 33 0.70 -4.34 16.22
C GLU A 33 2.22 -4.28 16.41
N ILE A 34 2.81 -5.33 16.98
CA ILE A 34 4.27 -5.47 17.07
C ILE A 34 4.89 -5.25 15.68
N GLU A 35 5.94 -4.43 15.65
CA GLU A 35 6.69 -4.09 14.44
C GLU A 35 7.24 -5.35 13.74
N ASP A 36 7.10 -5.41 12.42
CA ASP A 36 7.61 -6.52 11.63
C ASP A 36 9.14 -6.46 11.43
N ASP A 37 9.78 -7.61 11.18
CA ASP A 37 11.24 -7.70 11.04
C ASP A 37 11.80 -6.81 9.93
N ALA A 38 11.06 -6.61 8.84
CA ALA A 38 11.50 -5.82 7.70
C ALA A 38 11.45 -4.32 8.02
N ALA A 39 10.39 -3.85 8.67
CA ALA A 39 10.25 -2.50 9.19
C ALA A 39 11.31 -2.20 10.25
N TYR A 40 11.57 -3.16 11.15
CA TYR A 40 12.62 -3.04 12.15
C TYR A 40 14.01 -2.92 11.51
N ALA A 41 14.33 -3.79 10.55
CA ALA A 41 15.59 -3.72 9.80
C ALA A 41 15.73 -2.38 9.04
N TYR A 42 14.64 -1.89 8.43
CA TYR A 42 14.63 -0.61 7.73
C TYR A 42 14.87 0.57 8.67
N ARG A 43 14.31 0.54 9.89
CA ARG A 43 14.60 1.57 10.91
C ARG A 43 16.03 1.54 11.41
N ILE A 44 16.65 0.36 11.52
CA ILE A 44 18.08 0.26 11.82
C ILE A 44 18.89 0.94 10.70
N TYR A 45 18.54 0.66 9.45
CA TYR A 45 19.16 1.28 8.29
C TYR A 45 19.00 2.82 8.28
N LEU A 46 17.82 3.34 8.60
CA LEU A 46 17.55 4.78 8.69
C LEU A 46 18.10 5.44 9.96
N SER A 47 18.47 4.67 10.99
CA SER A 47 18.88 5.22 12.29
C SER A 47 20.04 6.23 12.23
N PRO A 48 21.07 6.06 11.37
CA PRO A 48 22.12 7.07 11.22
C PRO A 48 21.60 8.43 10.74
N SER A 49 20.49 8.47 9.98
CA SER A 49 19.90 9.73 9.48
C SER A 49 19.40 10.63 10.62
N LYS A 50 19.11 10.07 11.80
CA LYS A 50 18.70 10.84 12.99
C LYS A 50 19.76 11.79 13.52
N PHE A 51 21.03 11.57 13.18
CA PHE A 51 22.14 12.44 13.60
C PHE A 51 22.19 13.72 12.77
N SER A 52 21.50 13.76 11.65
CA SER A 52 21.25 14.96 10.87
C SER A 52 19.96 15.64 11.36
N THR A 53 19.87 16.96 11.19
CA THR A 53 18.58 17.66 11.10
C THR A 53 17.81 17.17 9.87
N CYS A 54 16.54 17.53 9.72
CA CYS A 54 15.73 17.25 8.53
C CYS A 54 16.29 17.95 7.26
N GLY A 55 17.51 17.65 6.84
CA GLY A 55 18.19 18.24 5.68
C GLY A 55 18.19 17.27 4.49
N PRO A 56 18.68 16.03 4.64
CA PRO A 56 18.56 15.02 3.60
C PRO A 56 17.16 14.37 3.60
N TYR A 57 16.78 13.81 2.45
CA TYR A 57 15.51 13.08 2.28
C TYR A 57 15.30 12.01 3.36
N ASP A 58 16.31 11.17 3.61
CA ASP A 58 16.24 10.08 4.58
C ASP A 58 16.05 10.57 6.03
N ALA A 59 16.44 11.80 6.37
CA ALA A 59 16.20 12.37 7.69
C ALA A 59 14.73 12.77 7.85
N TYR A 60 14.15 13.47 6.85
CA TYR A 60 12.71 13.75 6.84
C TYR A 60 11.89 12.46 6.92
N GLU A 61 12.28 11.43 6.16
CA GLU A 61 11.64 10.13 6.18
C GLU A 61 11.71 9.49 7.57
N PHE A 62 12.89 9.47 8.20
CA PHE A 62 13.07 8.92 9.55
C PHE A 62 12.17 9.61 10.59
N PHE A 63 12.13 10.94 10.60
CA PHE A 63 11.33 11.68 11.58
C PHE A 63 9.83 11.52 11.33
N ALA A 64 9.39 11.52 10.08
CA ALA A 64 8.00 11.27 9.71
C ALA A 64 7.55 9.86 10.11
N LEU A 65 8.36 8.82 9.84
CA LEU A 65 8.08 7.44 10.28
C LEU A 65 8.05 7.31 11.81
N SER A 66 8.85 8.12 12.52
CA SER A 66 8.91 8.10 13.98
C SER A 66 7.71 8.80 14.64
N ALA A 67 6.92 9.58 13.89
CA ALA A 67 5.79 10.34 14.43
C ALA A 67 4.63 9.46 14.88
N ASN A 68 4.37 8.36 14.15
CA ASN A 68 3.32 7.41 14.51
C ASN A 68 3.64 6.00 14.02
N SER A 69 3.52 5.02 14.92
CA SER A 69 3.73 3.59 14.66
C SER A 69 2.85 2.99 13.56
N SER A 70 1.71 3.60 13.21
CA SER A 70 0.84 3.08 12.15
C SER A 70 1.29 3.43 10.74
N ILE A 71 2.30 4.29 10.59
CA ILE A 71 2.80 4.71 9.29
C ILE A 71 3.68 3.58 8.73
N LYS A 72 3.30 3.05 7.57
CA LYS A 72 4.04 1.99 6.88
C LYS A 72 5.09 2.56 5.95
N SER A 73 4.76 3.61 5.22
CA SER A 73 5.69 4.25 4.29
C SER A 73 5.52 5.76 4.28
N VAL A 74 6.63 6.43 4.04
CA VAL A 74 6.71 7.88 3.85
C VAL A 74 7.43 8.15 2.55
N SER A 75 7.00 9.19 1.85
CA SER A 75 7.71 9.74 0.72
C SER A 75 7.97 11.22 0.93
N VAL A 76 9.18 11.65 0.58
CA VAL A 76 9.63 13.04 0.69
C VAL A 76 10.00 13.51 -0.70
N THR A 77 9.38 14.60 -1.14
CA THR A 77 9.62 15.21 -2.44
C THR A 77 9.91 16.70 -2.32
N ASN A 78 10.60 17.25 -3.31
CA ASN A 78 10.99 18.66 -3.37
C ASN A 78 10.54 19.26 -4.71
N PRO A 79 9.25 19.64 -4.84
CA PRO A 79 8.68 20.11 -6.10
C PRO A 79 9.19 21.50 -6.51
N SER A 80 9.65 22.32 -5.58
CA SER A 80 10.25 23.62 -5.85
C SER A 80 11.22 24.00 -4.74
N PRO A 81 12.24 24.84 -5.01
CA PRO A 81 13.21 25.24 -3.99
C PRO A 81 12.55 25.62 -2.67
N ASN A 82 13.09 25.09 -1.57
CA ASN A 82 12.61 25.32 -0.22
C ASN A 82 11.19 24.80 0.09
N ARG A 83 10.58 23.94 -0.75
CA ARG A 83 9.29 23.29 -0.47
C ARG A 83 9.50 21.79 -0.34
N ILE A 84 9.19 21.25 0.83
CA ILE A 84 9.34 19.83 1.17
C ILE A 84 7.95 19.23 1.39
N ASP A 85 7.52 18.40 0.45
CA ASP A 85 6.24 17.71 0.52
C ASP A 85 6.48 16.31 1.09
N ILE A 86 5.78 16.01 2.18
CA ILE A 86 5.83 14.70 2.85
C ILE A 86 4.46 14.05 2.73
N SER A 87 4.42 12.85 2.16
CA SER A 87 3.22 12.02 2.14
C SER A 87 3.45 10.73 2.94
N ALA A 88 2.40 10.22 3.58
CA ALA A 88 2.48 9.00 4.37
C ALA A 88 1.31 8.05 4.03
N ILE A 89 1.57 6.75 4.14
CA ILE A 89 0.57 5.69 4.00
C ILE A 89 0.61 4.83 5.27
N LEU A 90 -0.57 4.45 5.77
CA LEU A 90 -0.69 3.61 6.95
C LEU A 90 -0.53 2.12 6.62
N GLU A 91 -0.31 1.28 7.63
CA GLU A 91 -0.16 -0.18 7.52
C GLU A 91 -1.34 -0.88 6.81
N ASP A 92 -2.56 -0.36 6.97
CA ASP A 92 -3.76 -0.87 6.30
C ASP A 92 -3.96 -0.32 4.87
N GLY A 93 -3.01 0.51 4.39
CA GLY A 93 -3.08 1.19 3.10
C GLY A 93 -4.03 2.38 3.07
N SER A 94 -4.61 2.78 4.20
CA SER A 94 -5.38 4.02 4.30
C SER A 94 -4.46 5.25 4.38
N LEU A 95 -5.06 6.43 4.17
CA LEU A 95 -4.36 7.70 4.29
C LEU A 95 -4.44 8.21 5.74
N PRO A 96 -3.39 8.89 6.24
CA PRO A 96 -3.41 9.48 7.57
C PRO A 96 -4.52 10.53 7.68
N ASN A 97 -5.23 10.53 8.81
CA ASN A 97 -6.14 11.61 9.16
C ASN A 97 -5.37 12.87 9.60
N GLN A 98 -6.10 13.95 9.89
CA GLN A 98 -5.46 15.22 10.28
C GLN A 98 -4.60 15.08 11.54
N ALA A 99 -5.05 14.32 12.54
CA ALA A 99 -4.29 14.09 13.77
C ALA A 99 -2.91 13.45 13.51
N ILE A 100 -2.83 12.44 12.63
CA ILE A 100 -1.56 11.81 12.25
C ILE A 100 -0.71 12.76 11.41
N LYS A 101 -1.32 13.50 10.47
CA LYS A 101 -0.61 14.52 9.69
C LYS A 101 0.02 15.59 10.57
N ASP A 102 -0.68 16.02 11.62
CA ASP A 102 -0.18 17.00 12.58
C ASP A 102 0.98 16.44 13.42
N GLN A 103 0.94 15.16 13.78
CA GLN A 103 2.07 14.47 14.43
C GLN A 103 3.31 14.45 13.51
N ILE A 104 3.13 14.08 12.24
CA ILE A 104 4.23 14.09 11.25
C ILE A 104 4.79 15.51 11.12
N LYS A 105 3.92 16.50 10.99
CA LYS A 105 4.32 17.91 10.88
C LYS A 105 5.09 18.35 12.11
N ALA A 106 4.65 17.99 13.32
CA ALA A 106 5.35 18.35 14.56
C ALA A 106 6.77 17.77 14.62
N GLU A 107 6.97 16.52 14.16
CA GLU A 107 8.30 15.89 14.10
C GLU A 107 9.18 16.44 12.98
N CYS A 108 8.58 17.00 11.92
CA CYS A 108 9.27 17.55 10.75
C CYS A 108 9.22 19.08 10.68
N THR A 109 9.03 19.76 11.82
CA THR A 109 9.07 21.23 11.92
C THR A 109 9.87 21.67 13.15
N GLY A 110 10.17 22.97 13.24
CA GLY A 110 10.78 23.59 14.42
C GLY A 110 12.22 24.06 14.21
N GLU A 111 12.59 25.10 14.97
CA GLU A 111 13.83 25.88 14.78
C GLU A 111 15.12 25.08 14.94
N LYS A 112 15.10 24.00 15.72
CA LYS A 112 16.29 23.16 15.98
C LYS A 112 16.40 21.95 15.07
N ARG A 113 15.34 21.64 14.30
CA ARG A 113 15.21 20.36 13.60
C ARG A 113 15.15 20.51 12.09
N VAL A 114 14.56 21.59 11.59
CA VAL A 114 14.43 21.84 10.16
C VAL A 114 15.45 22.89 9.71
N PRO A 115 16.17 22.66 8.59
CA PRO A 115 17.03 23.66 7.99
C PRO A 115 16.31 24.97 7.73
N MET A 116 17.04 26.07 7.91
CA MET A 116 16.48 27.39 7.67
C MET A 116 16.12 27.55 6.18
N GLY A 117 14.85 27.82 5.90
CA GLY A 117 14.35 28.02 4.54
C GLY A 117 13.33 26.98 4.13
N ASP A 118 13.38 25.76 4.66
CA ASP A 118 12.46 24.69 4.25
C ASP A 118 11.03 24.95 4.74
N LEU A 119 10.09 24.95 3.79
CA LEU A 119 8.65 24.94 4.01
C LEU A 119 8.15 23.50 3.91
N VAL A 120 7.82 22.91 5.06
CA VAL A 120 7.37 21.52 5.14
C VAL A 120 5.86 21.45 5.09
N GLU A 121 5.34 20.71 4.11
CA GLU A 121 3.91 20.46 3.93
C GLU A 121 3.61 18.96 3.98
N ILE A 122 2.57 18.59 4.71
CA ILE A 122 2.10 17.20 4.77
C ILE A 122 0.93 17.07 3.81
N ILE A 123 1.13 16.31 2.74
CA ILE A 123 0.17 16.13 1.65
C ILE A 123 -0.33 14.70 1.60
N ASP A 124 -1.46 14.49 0.92
CA ASP A 124 -1.92 13.16 0.57
C ASP A 124 -1.15 12.64 -0.66
N VAL A 125 -0.84 11.34 -0.63
CA VAL A 125 -0.30 10.64 -1.80
C VAL A 125 -1.36 10.58 -2.90
N ILE A 126 -0.90 10.65 -4.14
CA ILE A 126 -1.76 10.64 -5.33
C ILE A 126 -2.08 9.20 -5.73
N ASP A 127 -3.37 8.86 -5.77
CA ASP A 127 -3.84 7.55 -6.18
C ASP A 127 -3.81 7.42 -7.72
N VAL A 128 -3.05 6.45 -8.22
CA VAL A 128 -3.07 6.06 -9.64
C VAL A 128 -3.88 4.77 -9.76
N THR A 129 -5.12 4.90 -10.24
CA THR A 129 -6.06 3.79 -10.32
C THR A 129 -5.90 2.99 -11.61
N ALA A 130 -5.99 1.66 -11.50
CA ALA A 130 -6.06 0.74 -12.63
C ALA A 130 -7.08 -0.37 -12.36
N THR A 131 -7.65 -0.93 -13.43
CA THR A 131 -8.54 -2.10 -13.36
C THR A 131 -7.92 -3.26 -14.11
N VAL A 132 -8.17 -4.48 -13.64
CA VAL A 132 -7.63 -5.69 -14.27
C VAL A 132 -8.64 -6.82 -14.29
N THR A 133 -8.68 -7.55 -15.41
CA THR A 133 -9.40 -8.81 -15.56
C THR A 133 -8.40 -9.95 -15.73
N TYR A 134 -8.71 -11.12 -15.17
CA TYR A 134 -7.91 -12.34 -15.32
C TYR A 134 -8.78 -13.50 -15.83
N THR A 135 -8.24 -14.24 -16.80
CA THR A 135 -8.76 -15.52 -17.24
C THR A 135 -7.66 -16.57 -17.10
N LEU A 136 -7.86 -17.54 -16.21
CA LEU A 136 -6.93 -18.65 -16.03
C LEU A 136 -7.28 -19.80 -16.98
N TYR A 137 -6.29 -20.33 -17.68
CA TYR A 137 -6.41 -21.58 -18.42
C TYR A 137 -5.83 -22.69 -17.55
N ILE A 138 -6.68 -23.59 -17.08
CA ILE A 138 -6.33 -24.66 -16.15
C ILE A 138 -6.32 -25.98 -16.90
N PHE A 139 -5.32 -26.82 -16.63
CA PHE A 139 -5.25 -28.15 -17.25
C PHE A 139 -6.47 -29.00 -16.90
N SER A 140 -6.93 -29.81 -17.85
CA SER A 140 -8.06 -30.73 -17.67
C SER A 140 -7.86 -31.73 -16.53
N ASP A 141 -6.64 -32.17 -16.28
CA ASP A 141 -6.28 -33.04 -15.14
C ASP A 141 -6.59 -32.39 -13.78
N TYR A 142 -6.66 -31.05 -13.74
CA TYR A 142 -6.93 -30.25 -12.55
C TYR A 142 -8.38 -29.74 -12.49
N THR A 143 -9.28 -30.24 -13.34
CA THR A 143 -10.69 -29.80 -13.38
C THR A 143 -11.36 -29.87 -12.01
N ALA A 144 -11.11 -30.93 -11.23
CA ALA A 144 -11.69 -31.09 -9.89
C ALA A 144 -11.18 -30.06 -8.86
N LEU A 145 -10.02 -29.43 -9.13
CA LEU A 145 -9.38 -28.44 -8.28
C LEU A 145 -9.49 -27.02 -8.84
N ALA A 146 -10.14 -26.82 -9.99
CA ALA A 146 -10.11 -25.55 -10.73
C ALA A 146 -10.60 -24.35 -9.90
N ASP A 147 -11.68 -24.50 -9.14
CA ASP A 147 -12.18 -23.44 -8.24
C ASP A 147 -11.20 -23.11 -7.11
N GLN A 148 -10.52 -24.11 -6.56
CA GLN A 148 -9.52 -23.92 -5.51
C GLN A 148 -8.28 -23.21 -6.07
N ILE A 149 -7.83 -23.58 -7.27
CA ILE A 149 -6.73 -22.92 -7.98
C ILE A 149 -7.09 -21.47 -8.24
N LYS A 150 -8.30 -21.20 -8.77
CA LYS A 150 -8.80 -19.83 -8.99
C LYS A 150 -8.77 -19.00 -7.71
N ALA A 151 -9.34 -19.52 -6.62
CA ALA A 151 -9.38 -18.82 -5.34
C ALA A 151 -7.98 -18.55 -4.78
N SER A 152 -7.07 -19.51 -4.91
CA SER A 152 -5.67 -19.37 -4.47
C SER A 152 -4.92 -18.32 -5.29
N ALA A 153 -5.08 -18.33 -6.62
CA ALA A 153 -4.51 -17.35 -7.53
C ALA A 153 -5.02 -15.93 -7.24
N GLN A 154 -6.34 -15.78 -7.08
CA GLN A 154 -6.95 -14.50 -6.74
C GLN A 154 -6.44 -13.98 -5.40
N SER A 155 -6.34 -14.83 -4.37
CA SER A 155 -5.81 -14.44 -3.06
C SER A 155 -4.34 -14.02 -3.11
N ALA A 156 -3.51 -14.76 -3.85
CA ALA A 156 -2.09 -14.43 -4.00
C ALA A 156 -1.88 -13.09 -4.71
N ILE A 157 -2.64 -12.83 -5.78
CA ILE A 157 -2.61 -11.55 -6.50
C ILE A 157 -3.11 -10.43 -5.60
N GLN A 158 -4.25 -10.61 -4.91
CA GLN A 158 -4.81 -9.59 -4.02
C GLN A 158 -3.82 -9.20 -2.92
N LYS A 159 -3.15 -10.18 -2.31
CA LYS A 159 -2.12 -9.90 -1.28
C LYS A 159 -0.99 -9.01 -1.81
N VAL A 160 -0.57 -9.21 -3.06
CA VAL A 160 0.48 -8.38 -3.68
C VAL A 160 -0.06 -6.99 -4.03
N ILE A 161 -1.30 -6.89 -4.52
CA ILE A 161 -1.98 -5.60 -4.76
C ILE A 161 -2.08 -4.79 -3.45
N ASP A 162 -2.51 -5.43 -2.35
CA ASP A 162 -2.63 -4.78 -1.04
C ASP A 162 -1.27 -4.29 -0.52
N ASN A 163 -0.21 -5.06 -0.73
CA ASN A 163 1.15 -4.63 -0.40
C ASN A 163 1.65 -3.49 -1.31
N TRP A 164 1.30 -3.48 -2.59
CA TRP A 164 1.68 -2.37 -3.47
C TRP A 164 0.96 -1.07 -3.12
N LYS A 165 -0.29 -1.17 -2.65
CA LYS A 165 -1.07 -0.02 -2.16
C LYS A 165 -0.42 0.68 -0.96
N THR A 166 0.41 -0.01 -0.17
CA THR A 166 1.13 0.58 0.96
C THR A 166 2.49 1.20 0.58
N GLN A 167 2.86 1.18 -0.71
CA GLN A 167 4.17 1.61 -1.21
C GLN A 167 4.05 2.84 -2.13
N HIS A 168 4.91 3.83 -1.88
CA HIS A 168 5.07 5.01 -2.74
C HIS A 168 5.94 4.69 -3.96
N GLY A 169 5.62 5.28 -5.12
CA GLY A 169 6.39 5.16 -6.36
C GLY A 169 6.51 3.74 -6.90
N ARG A 170 5.64 2.81 -6.47
CA ARG A 170 5.66 1.43 -6.95
C ARG A 170 5.00 1.36 -8.31
N ASP A 171 5.78 1.04 -9.34
CA ASP A 171 5.27 0.86 -10.70
C ASP A 171 4.19 -0.22 -10.78
N ILE A 172 3.20 0.00 -11.65
CA ILE A 172 2.20 -1.01 -11.98
C ILE A 172 2.77 -1.90 -13.08
N VAL A 173 3.00 -3.17 -12.76
CA VAL A 173 3.59 -4.16 -13.67
C VAL A 173 2.62 -5.35 -13.82
N PRO A 174 1.75 -5.37 -14.86
CA PRO A 174 0.80 -6.47 -15.09
C PRO A 174 1.45 -7.86 -15.09
N ALA A 175 2.61 -7.99 -15.74
CA ALA A 175 3.34 -9.26 -15.84
C ALA A 175 3.77 -9.81 -14.47
N ALA A 176 4.11 -8.94 -13.51
CA ALA A 176 4.47 -9.37 -12.17
C ALA A 176 3.26 -9.99 -11.45
N LEU A 177 2.06 -9.41 -11.62
CA LEU A 177 0.83 -9.97 -11.05
C LEU A 177 0.40 -11.26 -11.74
N SER A 178 0.39 -11.29 -13.08
CA SER A 178 -0.02 -12.50 -13.82
C SER A 178 0.94 -13.67 -13.60
N SER A 179 2.24 -13.40 -13.40
CA SER A 179 3.22 -14.44 -13.08
C SER A 179 2.93 -15.21 -11.79
N LEU A 180 2.27 -14.58 -10.81
CA LEU A 180 1.90 -15.24 -9.54
C LEU A 180 0.90 -16.36 -9.78
N ALA A 181 -0.08 -16.14 -10.65
CA ALA A 181 -1.04 -17.15 -11.03
C ALA A 181 -0.42 -18.17 -12.00
N GLN A 182 0.43 -17.73 -12.93
CA GLN A 182 1.09 -18.60 -13.90
C GLN A 182 2.02 -19.64 -13.24
N ASN A 183 2.65 -19.29 -12.12
CA ASN A 183 3.54 -20.20 -11.38
C ASN A 183 2.78 -21.19 -10.47
N MET A 184 1.45 -21.16 -10.45
CA MET A 184 0.66 -22.12 -9.67
C MET A 184 0.53 -23.46 -10.41
N GLU A 185 0.60 -24.53 -9.64
CA GLU A 185 0.39 -25.89 -10.16
C GLU A 185 -1.02 -26.02 -10.76
N GLY A 186 -1.11 -26.63 -11.94
CA GLY A 186 -2.36 -26.81 -12.69
C GLY A 186 -2.73 -25.65 -13.61
N VAL A 187 -2.03 -24.50 -13.58
CA VAL A 187 -2.25 -23.38 -14.50
C VAL A 187 -1.38 -23.53 -15.75
N TYR A 188 -2.02 -23.58 -16.91
CA TYR A 188 -1.36 -23.62 -18.22
C TYR A 188 -0.96 -22.22 -18.69
N TYR A 189 -1.90 -21.29 -18.67
CA TYR A 189 -1.71 -19.93 -19.18
C TYR A 189 -2.60 -18.93 -18.44
N VAL A 190 -2.14 -17.69 -18.32
CA VAL A 190 -2.92 -16.59 -17.75
C VAL A 190 -3.07 -15.49 -18.77
N GLU A 191 -4.32 -15.22 -19.14
CA GLU A 191 -4.68 -14.01 -19.88
C GLU A 191 -5.07 -12.92 -18.91
N SER A 192 -4.50 -11.72 -19.08
CA SER A 192 -4.82 -10.57 -18.25
C SER A 192 -4.93 -9.30 -19.09
N THR A 193 -5.97 -8.52 -18.86
CA THR A 193 -6.12 -7.18 -19.46
C THR A 193 -6.17 -6.16 -18.35
N MET A 194 -5.21 -5.24 -18.33
CA MET A 194 -5.14 -4.16 -17.35
C MET A 194 -5.27 -2.80 -18.03
N ASN A 195 -6.13 -1.94 -17.50
CA ASN A 195 -6.38 -0.60 -18.02
C ASN A 195 -6.16 0.45 -16.95
N ASP A 196 -5.69 1.64 -17.34
CA ASP A 196 -5.63 2.80 -16.47
C ASP A 196 -7.03 3.41 -16.25
N LYS A 197 -7.09 4.46 -15.42
CA LYS A 197 -8.33 5.20 -15.11
C LYS A 197 -9.09 5.71 -16.34
N ASP A 198 -8.38 5.96 -17.45
CA ASP A 198 -8.92 6.51 -18.68
C ASP A 198 -9.27 5.40 -19.69
N GLY A 199 -9.11 4.13 -19.30
CA GLY A 199 -9.39 2.96 -20.13
C GLY A 199 -8.27 2.58 -21.09
N ASN A 200 -7.09 3.20 -20.98
CA ASN A 200 -5.96 2.85 -21.84
C ASN A 200 -5.26 1.58 -21.33
N PRO A 201 -4.90 0.64 -22.21
CA PRO A 201 -4.25 -0.60 -21.80
C PRO A 201 -2.84 -0.34 -21.27
N ILE A 202 -2.54 -0.92 -20.11
CA ILE A 202 -1.20 -1.00 -19.53
C ILE A 202 -0.61 -2.34 -19.95
N THR A 203 0.23 -2.36 -20.97
CA THR A 203 0.75 -3.61 -21.56
C THR A 203 2.06 -4.09 -20.94
N THR A 204 2.88 -3.18 -20.41
CA THR A 204 4.22 -3.50 -19.89
C THR A 204 4.39 -2.98 -18.47
N THR A 205 4.50 -1.66 -18.33
CA THR A 205 4.67 -0.99 -17.04
C THR A 205 4.03 0.38 -17.10
N LYS A 206 3.37 0.80 -16.01
CA LYS A 206 3.05 2.21 -15.77
C LYS A 206 3.97 2.70 -14.66
N ALA A 207 4.87 3.62 -15.00
CA ALA A 207 5.78 4.22 -14.04
C ALA A 207 5.03 5.17 -13.11
N LEU A 208 5.32 5.11 -11.81
CA LEU A 208 4.75 5.99 -10.79
C LEU A 208 5.85 6.86 -10.17
N SER A 209 5.54 8.13 -9.94
CA SER A 209 6.44 9.03 -9.20
C SER A 209 6.36 8.80 -7.69
N LYS A 210 7.33 9.33 -6.94
CA LYS A 210 7.44 9.13 -5.48
C LYS A 210 6.23 9.64 -4.68
N ASP A 211 5.48 10.59 -5.22
CA ASP A 211 4.24 11.15 -4.67
C ASP A 211 2.98 10.36 -5.08
N GLN A 212 3.14 9.27 -5.83
CA GLN A 212 2.05 8.44 -6.33
C GLN A 212 2.07 7.04 -5.70
N ARG A 213 0.89 6.40 -5.62
CA ARG A 213 0.77 4.98 -5.28
C ARG A 213 -0.23 4.27 -6.20
N PRO A 214 -0.06 2.95 -6.43
CA PRO A 214 -0.97 2.19 -7.28
C PRO A 214 -2.22 1.74 -6.52
N ILE A 215 -3.40 1.94 -7.12
CA ILE A 215 -4.69 1.41 -6.64
C ILE A 215 -5.27 0.51 -7.72
N ILE A 216 -5.14 -0.80 -7.58
CA ILE A 216 -5.55 -1.77 -8.59
C ILE A 216 -6.81 -2.49 -8.14
N THR A 217 -7.82 -2.53 -9.00
CA THR A 217 -9.09 -3.23 -8.73
C THR A 217 -9.25 -4.40 -9.70
N ILE A 218 -9.42 -5.61 -9.16
CA ILE A 218 -9.78 -6.79 -9.95
C ILE A 218 -11.27 -6.71 -10.29
N THR A 219 -11.59 -6.54 -11.57
CA THR A 219 -12.99 -6.41 -12.03
C THR A 219 -13.62 -7.75 -12.41
N ASP A 220 -12.81 -8.69 -12.91
CA ASP A 220 -13.25 -10.06 -13.19
C ASP A 220 -12.11 -11.05 -12.95
N PHE A 221 -12.47 -12.25 -12.47
CA PHE A 221 -11.54 -13.35 -12.25
C PHE A 221 -12.23 -14.69 -12.57
N SER A 222 -11.92 -15.22 -13.75
CA SER A 222 -12.54 -16.43 -14.30
C SER A 222 -11.51 -17.48 -14.69
N PHE A 223 -11.98 -18.68 -15.03
CA PHE A 223 -11.12 -19.76 -15.55
C PHE A 223 -11.80 -20.53 -16.68
N VAL A 224 -10.98 -21.17 -17.49
CA VAL A 224 -11.36 -22.06 -18.60
C VAL A 224 -10.52 -23.32 -18.49
N ILE A 225 -11.15 -24.49 -18.68
CA ILE A 225 -10.44 -25.77 -18.74
C ILE A 225 -9.84 -25.95 -20.13
N THR A 226 -8.55 -26.29 -20.21
CA THR A 226 -7.82 -26.50 -21.46
C THR A 226 -7.08 -27.84 -21.45
N ASN A 227 -6.94 -28.42 -22.64
CA ASN A 227 -6.02 -29.54 -22.89
C ASN A 227 -4.74 -29.02 -23.52
N GLU A 228 -3.62 -29.71 -23.31
CA GLU A 228 -2.43 -29.46 -24.11
C GLU A 228 -2.66 -29.88 -25.57
N GLN A 229 -2.05 -29.17 -26.52
CA GLN A 229 -2.17 -29.52 -27.94
C GLN A 229 -1.64 -30.91 -28.27
N SER A 230 -0.72 -31.45 -27.47
CA SER A 230 -0.21 -32.82 -27.56
C SER A 230 -1.32 -33.88 -27.40
N GLN A 231 -2.26 -33.66 -26.49
CA GLN A 231 -3.36 -34.59 -26.19
C GLN A 231 -4.49 -34.57 -27.24
N VAL A 232 -4.63 -33.48 -28.00
CA VAL A 232 -5.66 -33.36 -29.05
C VAL A 232 -5.27 -34.17 -30.30
N ASN A 233 -3.97 -34.32 -30.56
CA ASN A 233 -3.44 -34.98 -31.75
C ASN A 233 -3.46 -36.52 -31.69
N GLU A 234 -3.76 -37.14 -30.53
CA GLU A 234 -3.86 -38.60 -30.41
C GLU A 234 -5.19 -39.18 -30.94
N THR A 235 -6.15 -38.34 -31.31
CA THR A 235 -7.46 -38.76 -31.83
C THR A 235 -7.49 -39.11 -33.33
N LEU A 236 -6.32 -39.20 -33.99
CA LEU A 236 -6.19 -39.58 -35.40
C LEU A 236 -5.30 -40.82 -35.56
N LYS A 237 -5.79 -42.00 -35.14
CA LYS A 237 -5.36 -43.31 -35.65
C LYS A 237 -6.52 -44.30 -35.65
#